data_AF-A0AAV6B2Q1-F1
#
_entry.id   AF-A0AAV6B2Q1-F1
#
_cell.length_a   1.000
_cell.length_b   1.000
_cell.length_c   1.000
_cell.angle_alpha   90.00
_cell.angle_beta   90.00
_cell.angle_gamma   90.00
#
_symmetry.space_group_name_H-M   'P 1'
#
loop_
_entity.id
_entity.type
_entity.pdbx_description
1 polymer ?
#
loop_
_entity_poly.entity_id
_entity_poly.type
_entity_poly.pdbx_seq_one_letter_code
_entity_poly.pdbx_strand_id
1 'polypeptide(L)'
;MSEAQPDRVSRLVAEEILATIFGDDLSGCPVSLDEIAAIIQEAVEQRAAQDTKLIELFKTVTSSVLQLATPSESARTAGPDELRSLLGERMDAIRAITIKTLETIARSKAERRGPEASST
;
A
#
# COMPACT_ATOMS: atom_id res chain seq x y z
N MET A 1 2.85 6.43 29.94
CA MET A 1 2.90 5.53 28.77
C MET A 1 4.20 5.86 28.06
N SER A 2 5.13 4.91 27.96
CA SER A 2 6.46 5.20 27.38
C SER A 2 6.30 5.57 25.92
N GLU A 3 6.55 6.83 25.58
CA GLU A 3 6.82 7.26 24.21
C GLU A 3 8.02 6.44 23.74
N ALA A 4 7.79 5.53 22.79
CA ALA A 4 8.88 4.86 22.10
C ALA A 4 9.70 5.97 21.43
N GLN A 5 10.98 6.08 21.80
CA GLN A 5 11.85 7.09 21.22
C GLN A 5 11.85 6.97 19.70
N PRO A 6 11.73 8.10 18.97
CA PRO A 6 11.67 8.05 17.54
C PRO A 6 12.96 7.48 16.94
N ASP A 7 12.83 6.78 15.82
CA ASP A 7 13.95 6.11 15.17
C ASP A 7 15.03 7.11 14.73
N ARG A 8 16.26 6.61 14.54
CA ARG A 8 17.42 7.45 14.22
C ARG A 8 17.24 8.24 12.93
N VAL A 9 16.57 7.69 11.91
CA VAL A 9 16.38 8.37 10.62
C VAL A 9 15.39 9.52 10.80
N SER A 10 14.28 9.27 11.48
CA SER A 10 13.26 10.29 11.77
C SER A 10 13.83 11.46 12.58
N ARG A 11 14.74 11.18 13.52
CA ARG A 11 15.47 12.22 14.27
C ARG A 11 16.45 13.02 13.42
N LEU A 12 17.22 12.37 12.53
CA LEU A 12 18.14 13.06 11.63
C LEU A 12 17.39 13.98 10.65
N VAL A 13 16.26 13.52 10.12
CA VAL A 13 15.41 14.32 9.23
C VAL A 13 14.79 15.49 9.99
N ALA A 14 14.33 15.28 11.24
CA ALA A 14 13.85 16.36 12.10
C ALA A 14 14.93 17.42 12.34
N GLU A 15 16.16 16.99 12.62
CA GLU A 15 17.32 17.88 12.82
C GLU A 15 17.60 18.72 11.57
N GLU A 16 17.65 18.10 10.39
CA GLU A 16 17.89 18.79 9.12
C GLU A 16 16.79 19.81 8.79
N ILE A 17 15.52 19.44 9.02
CA ILE A 17 14.38 20.35 8.82
C ILE A 17 14.47 21.54 9.77
N LEU A 18 14.69 21.29 11.06
CA LEU A 18 14.74 22.34 12.06
C LEU A 18 15.95 23.26 11.85
N ALA A 19 17.12 22.71 11.53
CA ALA A 19 18.32 23.48 11.19
C ALA A 19 18.12 24.35 9.95
N THR A 20 17.36 23.88 8.96
CA THR A 20 17.02 24.67 7.77
C THR A 20 16.12 25.87 8.10
N ILE A 21 15.20 25.73 9.07
CA ILE A 21 14.23 26.77 9.41
C ILE A 21 14.81 27.79 10.41
N PHE A 22 15.50 27.29 11.44
CA PHE A 22 15.95 28.10 12.58
C PHE A 22 17.47 28.30 12.64
N GLY A 23 18.25 27.64 11.77
CA GLY A 23 19.70 27.58 11.85
C GLY A 23 20.20 26.48 12.79
N ASP A 24 21.51 26.23 12.81
CA ASP A 24 22.13 25.14 13.58
C ASP A 24 21.94 25.24 15.10
N ASP A 25 21.64 26.44 15.60
CA ASP A 25 21.43 26.72 17.03
C ASP A 25 19.97 26.54 17.48
N LEU A 26 19.05 26.32 16.53
CA LEU A 26 17.61 26.17 16.75
C LEU A 26 17.01 27.33 17.57
N SER A 27 17.63 28.51 17.51
CA SER A 27 17.25 29.67 18.30
C SER A 27 15.81 30.10 18.01
N GLY A 28 14.95 30.05 19.04
CA GLY A 28 13.55 30.43 18.91
C GLY A 28 12.61 29.33 18.40
N CYS A 29 13.08 28.08 18.31
CA CYS A 29 12.23 26.94 18.01
C CYS A 29 11.30 26.62 19.21
N PRO A 30 9.96 26.67 19.04
CA PRO A 30 9.01 26.41 20.12
C PRO A 30 8.74 24.92 20.35
N VAL A 31 9.21 24.06 19.46
CA VAL A 31 8.95 22.61 19.43
C VAL A 31 10.24 21.83 19.64
N SER A 32 10.14 20.66 20.26
CA SER A 32 11.29 19.79 20.47
C SER A 32 11.61 18.96 19.24
N LEU A 33 12.88 18.58 19.08
CA LEU A 33 13.33 17.70 18.01
C LEU A 33 12.64 16.33 18.06
N ASP A 34 12.40 15.80 19.25
CA ASP A 34 11.76 14.50 19.42
C ASP A 34 10.27 14.54 19.04
N GLU A 35 9.56 15.65 19.25
CA GLU A 35 8.17 15.83 18.77
C GLU A 35 8.10 15.83 17.23
N ILE A 36 9.00 16.55 16.56
CA ILE A 36 9.06 16.57 15.10
C ILE A 36 9.47 15.21 14.55
N ALA A 37 10.44 14.56 15.18
CA ALA A 37 10.85 13.21 14.80
C ALA A 37 9.71 12.19 14.95
N ALA A 38 8.88 12.32 15.99
CA ALA A 38 7.70 11.46 16.16
C ALA A 38 6.67 11.65 15.03
N ILE A 39 6.40 12.90 14.62
CA ILE A 39 5.49 13.19 13.49
C ILE A 39 6.03 12.60 12.18
N ILE A 40 7.34 12.76 11.94
CA ILE A 40 7.99 12.20 10.74
C ILE A 40 7.88 10.68 10.75
N GLN A 41 8.18 10.05 11.89
CA GLN A 41 8.10 8.61 12.01
C GLN A 41 6.68 8.10 11.76
N GLU A 42 5.66 8.72 12.37
CA GLU A 42 4.27 8.34 12.15
C GLU A 42 3.89 8.42 10.67
N ALA A 43 4.29 9.49 9.98
CA ALA A 43 4.02 9.65 8.55
C ALA A 43 4.73 8.58 7.69
N VAL A 44 5.99 8.26 8.02
CA VAL A 44 6.78 7.23 7.33
C VAL A 44 6.19 5.85 7.57
N GLU A 45 5.83 5.52 8.81
CA GLU A 45 5.22 4.24 9.17
C GLU A 45 3.85 4.07 8.52
N GLN A 46 3.02 5.12 8.53
CA GLN A 46 1.73 5.11 7.85
C GLN A 46 1.91 4.84 6.35
N ARG A 47 2.91 5.46 5.72
CA ARG A 47 3.22 5.21 4.31
C ARG A 47 3.74 3.79 4.08
N ALA A 48 4.65 3.30 4.92
CA ALA A 48 5.19 1.95 4.83
C ALA A 48 4.09 0.88 4.99
N ALA A 49 3.13 1.09 5.88
CA ALA A 49 1.97 0.22 6.05
C ALA A 49 1.08 0.20 4.79
N GLN A 50 0.88 1.35 4.15
CA GLN A 50 0.13 1.43 2.89
C GLN A 50 0.86 0.72 1.74
N ASP A 51 2.18 0.91 1.62
CA ASP A 51 2.98 0.27 0.58
C ASP A 51 2.99 -1.25 0.78
N THR A 52 3.09 -1.72 2.02
CA THR A 52 2.96 -3.15 2.37
C THR A 52 1.61 -3.71 1.92
N LYS A 53 0.50 -3.02 2.20
CA LYS A 53 -0.84 -3.43 1.77
C LYS A 53 -0.96 -3.53 0.25
N LEU A 54 -0.31 -2.63 -0.49
CA LEU A 54 -0.31 -2.64 -1.95
C LEU A 54 0.50 -3.82 -2.52
N ILE A 55 1.65 -4.12 -1.91
CA ILE A 55 2.47 -5.30 -2.25
C ILE A 55 1.69 -6.59 -1.98
N GLU A 56 0.98 -6.68 -0.86
CA GLU A 56 0.13 -7.84 -0.53
C GLU A 56 -1.02 -8.03 -1.51
N LEU A 57 -1.68 -6.94 -1.91
CA LEU A 57 -2.72 -6.98 -2.95
C LEU A 57 -2.14 -7.51 -4.26
N PHE A 58 -1.00 -6.98 -4.70
CA PHE A 58 -0.34 -7.41 -5.92
C PHE A 58 0.06 -8.90 -5.86
N LYS A 59 0.67 -9.34 -4.76
CA LYS A 59 1.02 -10.75 -4.52
C LYS A 59 -0.20 -11.65 -4.59
N THR A 60 -1.32 -11.23 -3.99
CA THR A 60 -2.56 -12.00 -3.99
C THR A 60 -3.12 -12.14 -5.39
N VAL A 61 -3.26 -11.02 -6.12
CA VAL A 61 -3.82 -11.01 -7.48
C VAL A 61 -2.95 -11.83 -8.43
N THR A 62 -1.63 -11.63 -8.42
CA THR A 62 -0.72 -12.37 -9.29
C THR A 62 -0.70 -13.86 -8.97
N SER A 63 -0.74 -14.26 -7.68
CA SER A 63 -0.86 -15.66 -7.28
C SER A 63 -2.17 -16.29 -7.76
N SER A 64 -3.31 -15.59 -7.61
CA SER A 64 -4.60 -16.11 -8.07
C SER A 64 -4.66 -16.23 -9.59
N VAL A 65 -4.11 -15.27 -10.33
CA VAL A 65 -4.00 -15.36 -11.79
C VAL A 65 -3.09 -16.53 -12.19
N LEU A 66 -1.95 -16.72 -11.52
CA LEU A 66 -1.06 -17.85 -11.79
C LEU A 66 -1.76 -19.20 -11.56
N GLN A 67 -2.54 -19.32 -10.47
CA GLN A 67 -3.32 -20.52 -10.19
C GLN A 67 -4.36 -20.80 -11.30
N LEU A 68 -5.06 -19.77 -11.76
CA LEU A 68 -6.06 -19.90 -12.84
C LEU A 68 -5.42 -20.17 -14.20
N ALA A 69 -4.23 -19.61 -14.46
CA ALA A 69 -3.49 -19.82 -15.69
C ALA A 69 -2.78 -21.19 -15.74
N THR A 70 -2.53 -21.82 -14.59
CA THR A 70 -1.87 -23.13 -14.52
C THR A 70 -2.87 -24.25 -14.85
N PRO A 71 -2.64 -25.06 -15.90
CA PRO A 71 -3.50 -26.20 -16.20
C PRO A 71 -3.50 -27.21 -15.05
N SER A 72 -4.67 -27.67 -14.61
CA SER A 72 -4.76 -28.77 -13.63
C SER A 72 -4.40 -30.09 -14.31
N GLU A 73 -3.96 -31.09 -13.55
CA GLU A 73 -3.71 -32.44 -14.08
C GLU A 73 -4.95 -33.02 -14.78
N SER A 74 -6.15 -32.74 -14.24
CA SER A 74 -7.43 -33.11 -14.88
C SER A 74 -7.66 -32.45 -16.24
N ALA A 75 -7.15 -31.24 -16.45
CA ALA A 75 -7.27 -30.54 -17.73
C ALA A 75 -6.36 -31.16 -18.81
N ARG A 76 -5.34 -31.93 -18.43
CA ARG A 76 -4.43 -32.58 -19.38
C ARG A 76 -5.06 -33.80 -20.07
N THR A 77 -6.07 -34.38 -19.45
CA THR A 77 -6.81 -35.56 -19.94
C THR A 77 -8.23 -35.23 -20.37
N ALA A 78 -8.64 -33.95 -20.28
CA ALA A 78 -10.00 -33.50 -20.55
C ALA A 78 -10.34 -33.51 -22.04
N GLY A 79 -11.60 -33.84 -22.36
CA GLY A 79 -12.13 -33.77 -23.71
C GLY A 79 -12.34 -32.32 -24.21
N PRO A 80 -12.58 -32.10 -25.50
CA PRO A 80 -12.74 -30.75 -26.07
C PRO A 80 -13.83 -29.89 -25.41
N ASP A 81 -14.97 -30.48 -25.03
CA ASP A 81 -16.07 -29.73 -24.41
C ASP A 81 -15.81 -29.44 -22.93
N GLU A 82 -15.15 -30.35 -22.20
CA GLU A 82 -14.70 -30.14 -20.83
C GLU A 82 -13.63 -29.04 -20.77
N LEU A 83 -12.69 -29.02 -21.74
CA LEU A 83 -11.70 -27.96 -21.89
C LEU A 83 -12.34 -26.59 -22.14
N ARG A 84 -13.39 -26.52 -22.99
CA ARG A 84 -14.12 -25.28 -23.22
C ARG A 84 -14.80 -24.78 -21.96
N SER A 85 -15.48 -25.66 -21.21
CA SER A 85 -16.12 -25.29 -19.94
C SER A 85 -15.10 -24.75 -18.95
N LEU A 86 -13.99 -25.48 -18.78
CA LEU A 86 -12.92 -25.14 -17.84
C LEU A 86 -12.20 -23.83 -18.21
N LEU A 87 -12.00 -23.56 -19.50
CA LEU A 87 -11.46 -22.28 -19.97
C LEU A 87 -12.45 -21.13 -19.74
N GLY A 88 -13.75 -21.35 -19.94
CA GLY A 88 -14.80 -20.38 -19.64
C GLY A 88 -14.80 -19.98 -18.16
N GLU A 89 -14.85 -20.97 -17.27
CA GLU A 89 -14.82 -20.74 -15.81
C GLU A 89 -13.57 -19.99 -15.36
N ARG A 90 -12.40 -20.32 -15.93
CA ARG A 90 -11.14 -19.62 -15.64
C ARG A 90 -11.16 -18.17 -16.10
N MET A 91 -11.69 -17.90 -17.30
CA MET A 91 -11.80 -16.54 -17.82
C MET A 91 -12.77 -15.69 -17.00
N ASP A 92 -13.89 -16.27 -16.57
CA ASP A 92 -14.85 -15.60 -15.69
C ASP A 92 -14.23 -15.30 -14.31
N ALA A 93 -13.48 -16.24 -13.75
CA ALA A 93 -12.76 -16.03 -12.49
C ALA A 93 -11.69 -14.93 -12.62
N ILE A 94 -10.90 -14.92 -13.70
CA ILE A 94 -9.91 -13.87 -13.99
C ILE A 94 -10.62 -12.51 -14.11
N ARG A 95 -11.75 -12.45 -14.83
CA ARG A 95 -12.55 -11.23 -14.98
C ARG A 95 -13.06 -10.73 -13.63
N ALA A 96 -13.59 -11.62 -12.80
CA ALA A 96 -14.08 -11.27 -11.46
C ALA A 96 -12.97 -10.71 -10.55
N ILE A 97 -11.79 -11.35 -10.53
CA ILE A 97 -10.62 -10.87 -9.77
C ILE A 97 -10.18 -9.50 -10.30
N THR A 98 -10.16 -9.32 -11.62
CA THR A 98 -9.78 -8.05 -12.25
C THR A 98 -10.71 -6.92 -11.86
N ILE A 99 -12.03 -7.13 -11.92
CA ILE A 99 -13.04 -6.13 -11.52
C ILE A 99 -12.83 -5.74 -10.05
N LYS A 100 -12.73 -6.72 -9.16
CA LYS A 100 -12.53 -6.48 -7.72
C LYS A 100 -11.21 -5.74 -7.43
N THR A 101 -10.17 -6.01 -8.22
CA THR A 101 -8.89 -5.31 -8.13
C THR A 101 -9.04 -3.85 -8.54
N LEU A 102 -9.73 -3.56 -9.64
CA LEU A 102 -10.01 -2.19 -10.09
C LEU A 102 -10.82 -1.40 -9.05
N GLU A 103 -11.86 -2.01 -8.47
CA GLU A 103 -12.65 -1.40 -7.39
C GLU A 103 -11.79 -1.10 -6.14
N THR A 104 -10.91 -2.03 -5.78
CA THR A 104 -9.99 -1.86 -4.64
C THR A 104 -9.00 -0.72 -4.89
N ILE A 105 -8.44 -0.61 -6.10
CA ILE A 105 -7.56 0.48 -6.51
C ILE A 105 -8.31 1.81 -6.48
N ALA A 106 -9.54 1.86 -7.01
CA ALA A 106 -10.36 3.07 -7.01
C ALA A 106 -10.66 3.55 -5.59
N ARG A 107 -11.00 2.63 -4.68
CA ARG A 107 -11.23 2.94 -3.26
C ARG A 107 -9.96 3.46 -2.58
N SER A 108 -8.82 2.82 -2.79
CA SER A 108 -7.54 3.27 -2.24
C SER A 108 -7.14 4.66 -2.75
N LYS A 109 -7.44 4.99 -4.00
CA LYS A 109 -7.26 6.34 -4.56
C LYS A 109 -8.18 7.37 -3.91
N ALA A 110 -9.43 7.01 -3.61
CA ALA A 110 -10.38 7.90 -2.95
C ALA A 110 -9.96 8.18 -1.48
N GLU A 111 -9.53 7.14 -0.76
CA GLU A 111 -8.98 7.27 0.60
C GLU A 111 -7.75 8.20 0.64
N ARG A 112 -6.90 8.17 -0.40
CA ARG A 112 -5.74 9.07 -0.53
C ARG A 112 -6.07 10.54 -0.81
N ARG A 113 -7.28 10.85 -1.31
CA ARG A 113 -7.66 12.22 -1.66
C ARG A 113 -8.29 13.02 -0.52
N GLY A 114 -8.71 12.36 0.58
CA GLY A 114 -9.35 13.04 1.72
C GLY A 114 -10.61 13.86 1.36
N PRO A 115 -11.34 14.41 2.36
CA PRO A 115 -12.59 15.14 2.15
C PRO A 115 -12.43 16.58 1.60
N GLU A 116 -11.23 17.03 1.24
CA GLU A 116 -10.98 18.46 0.92
C GLU A 116 -11.50 18.93 -0.45
N ALA A 117 -12.05 18.03 -1.28
CA ALA A 117 -12.56 18.39 -2.61
C ALA A 117 -14.05 18.75 -2.65
N SER A 118 -14.73 18.93 -1.50
CA SER A 118 -16.18 19.19 -1.45
C SER A 118 -16.56 20.52 -0.80
N SER A 119 -15.64 21.47 -0.68
CA SER A 119 -15.93 22.82 -0.18
C SER A 119 -15.09 23.87 -0.91
N THR A 120 -15.35 24.06 -2.20
CA THR A 120 -15.09 25.33 -2.90
C THR A 120 -16.14 25.55 -3.96
#